data_AF-A0A562HM45-F1
#
_entry.id   AF-A0A562HM45-F1
#
_cell.length_a   1.000
_cell.length_b   1.000
_cell.length_c   1.000
_cell.angle_alpha   90.00
_cell.angle_beta   90.00
_cell.angle_gamma   90.00
#
_symmetry.space_group_name_H-M   'P 1'
#
loop_
_entity.id
_entity.type
_entity.pdbx_description
1 polymer ?
#
loop_
_entity_poly.entity_id
_entity_poly.type
_entity_poly.pdbx_seq_one_letter_code
_entity_poly.pdbx_strand_id
1 'polypeptide(L)'
;MKLEDIQYTIPEKPIDEKDFDIEKWRIDNPMDYLKAMFLINTSTNKSEVFKTIYKVTRLYIPDILFKYYSLTDNISLNEQKLRTLEQKKIFMSDTRYLNDPFDNKAYFYKSDELKKYERLAAHDGKLIDDFSSLSKISALTSNHVNSMPMWAHYANNHTGFCVSYDMKKNMPLSSCTFPVQYTDQRIDITSLMVQQVEKMIREIEIQSAKGKKQILLDDLSLVFVSTLFCNIKHLSWSYENEFRCTTGATAEGMPYLSAVPKEIYIGMNCMPTYADRIIKIANTLQIPVYKMIFDELSSDFNLIPKRL
;
A
#
# COMPACT_ATOMS: atom_id res chain seq x y z
N MET A 1 -17.34 6.31 -10.93
CA MET A 1 -18.09 5.04 -10.82
C MET A 1 -18.78 4.96 -9.46
N LYS A 2 -20.06 4.56 -9.36
CA LYS A 2 -20.68 4.31 -8.04
C LYS A 2 -20.45 2.86 -7.62
N LEU A 3 -20.29 2.62 -6.32
CA LEU A 3 -20.01 1.29 -5.79
C LEU A 3 -21.14 0.28 -6.07
N GLU A 4 -22.40 0.72 -6.01
CA GLU A 4 -23.58 -0.11 -6.25
C GLU A 4 -23.77 -0.54 -7.72
N ASP A 5 -23.18 0.22 -8.65
CA ASP A 5 -23.25 -0.08 -10.09
C ASP A 5 -22.27 -1.20 -10.49
N ILE A 6 -21.35 -1.58 -9.59
CA ILE A 6 -20.33 -2.58 -9.84
C ILE A 6 -20.91 -3.97 -9.61
N GLN A 7 -20.99 -4.76 -10.68
CA GLN A 7 -21.54 -6.11 -10.67
C GLN A 7 -20.51 -7.09 -11.23
N TYR A 8 -20.35 -8.24 -10.57
CA TYR A 8 -19.47 -9.31 -11.02
C TYR A 8 -20.23 -10.62 -11.15
N THR A 9 -19.99 -11.32 -12.26
CA THR A 9 -20.35 -12.73 -12.38
C THR A 9 -19.28 -13.58 -11.71
N ILE A 10 -19.69 -14.44 -10.79
CA ILE A 10 -18.78 -15.39 -10.13
C ILE A 10 -18.74 -16.66 -10.99
N PRO A 11 -17.56 -17.07 -11.51
CA PRO A 11 -17.46 -18.31 -12.27
C PRO A 11 -17.84 -19.51 -11.40
N GLU A 12 -18.67 -20.41 -11.93
CA GLU A 12 -19.07 -21.64 -11.23
C GLU A 12 -18.00 -22.73 -11.31
N LYS A 13 -17.10 -22.66 -12.29
CA LYS A 13 -16.05 -23.67 -12.48
C LYS A 13 -14.88 -23.41 -11.53
N PRO A 14 -14.44 -24.43 -10.77
CA PRO A 14 -13.27 -24.31 -9.92
C PRO A 14 -12.00 -24.15 -10.77
N ILE A 15 -10.95 -23.59 -10.15
CA ILE A 15 -9.61 -23.53 -10.75
C ILE A 15 -9.03 -24.94 -10.73
N ASP A 16 -8.38 -25.35 -11.83
CA ASP A 16 -7.64 -26.61 -11.88
C ASP A 16 -6.35 -26.47 -11.06
N GLU A 17 -6.25 -27.23 -9.96
CA GLU A 17 -5.10 -27.18 -9.06
C GLU A 17 -3.89 -27.98 -9.57
N LYS A 18 -4.06 -28.89 -10.54
CA LYS A 18 -2.96 -29.77 -11.01
C LYS A 18 -1.96 -29.04 -11.90
N ASP A 19 -2.45 -28.14 -12.75
CA ASP A 19 -1.66 -27.37 -13.70
C ASP A 19 -1.61 -25.87 -13.33
N PHE A 20 -1.68 -25.56 -12.03
CA PHE A 20 -1.73 -24.18 -11.54
C PHE A 20 -0.39 -23.45 -11.74
N ASP A 21 -0.33 -22.64 -12.79
CA ASP A 21 0.73 -21.65 -13.01
C ASP A 21 0.34 -20.32 -12.37
N ILE A 22 1.02 -19.97 -11.27
CA ILE A 22 0.73 -18.76 -10.50
C ILE A 22 1.03 -17.47 -11.29
N GLU A 23 2.03 -17.46 -12.16
CA GLU A 23 2.39 -16.25 -12.91
C GLU A 23 1.37 -15.99 -14.01
N LYS A 24 0.99 -17.05 -14.75
CA LYS A 24 -0.11 -16.96 -15.72
C LYS A 24 -1.42 -16.56 -15.05
N TRP A 25 -1.74 -17.17 -13.89
CA TRP A 25 -2.96 -16.85 -13.16
C TRP A 25 -3.03 -15.38 -12.74
N ARG A 26 -1.92 -14.79 -12.27
CA ARG A 26 -1.84 -13.36 -11.90
C ARG A 26 -2.07 -12.42 -13.09
N ILE A 27 -1.58 -12.80 -14.28
CA ILE A 27 -1.77 -12.02 -15.51
C ILE A 27 -3.25 -12.07 -15.93
N ASP A 28 -3.83 -13.27 -15.94
CA ASP A 28 -5.22 -13.50 -16.36
C ASP A 28 -6.23 -12.96 -15.33
N ASN A 29 -5.81 -12.81 -14.08
CA ASN A 29 -6.63 -12.35 -12.97
C ASN A 29 -5.87 -11.26 -12.21
N PRO A 30 -5.79 -10.01 -12.69
CA PRO A 30 -5.18 -8.94 -11.92
C PRO A 30 -5.97 -8.66 -10.64
N MET A 31 -5.30 -8.11 -9.62
CA MET A 31 -5.96 -7.78 -8.36
C MET A 31 -7.08 -6.74 -8.59
N ASP A 32 -8.29 -7.10 -8.18
CA ASP A 32 -9.48 -6.26 -8.26
C ASP A 32 -10.12 -6.08 -6.87
N TYR A 33 -9.84 -4.93 -6.26
CA TYR A 33 -10.40 -4.52 -4.98
C TYR A 33 -11.87 -4.14 -5.06
N LEU A 34 -12.38 -3.76 -6.24
CA LEU A 34 -13.80 -3.51 -6.44
C LEU A 34 -14.57 -4.83 -6.38
N LYS A 35 -14.04 -5.88 -7.02
CA LYS A 35 -14.56 -7.26 -6.88
C LYS A 35 -14.49 -7.75 -5.44
N ALA A 36 -13.38 -7.51 -4.76
CA ALA A 36 -13.23 -7.85 -3.35
C ALA A 36 -14.33 -7.19 -2.49
N MET A 37 -14.57 -5.89 -2.67
CA MET A 37 -15.61 -5.16 -1.95
C MET A 37 -17.02 -5.60 -2.32
N PHE A 38 -17.28 -5.91 -3.60
CA PHE A 38 -18.55 -6.51 -4.03
C PHE A 38 -18.84 -7.79 -3.25
N LEU A 39 -17.89 -8.74 -3.23
CA LEU A 39 -18.04 -10.02 -2.52
C LEU A 39 -18.27 -9.84 -1.02
N ILE A 40 -17.58 -8.89 -0.39
CA ILE A 40 -17.77 -8.56 1.03
C ILE A 40 -19.19 -8.02 1.25
N ASN A 41 -19.66 -7.10 0.41
CA ASN A 41 -20.96 -6.45 0.59
C ASN A 41 -22.15 -7.38 0.31
N THR A 42 -21.99 -8.38 -0.57
CA THR A 42 -23.03 -9.38 -0.86
C THR A 42 -23.06 -10.53 0.14
N SER A 43 -22.07 -10.64 1.03
CA SER A 43 -21.95 -11.75 1.98
C SER A 43 -22.64 -11.47 3.32
N THR A 44 -23.24 -12.51 3.89
CA THR A 44 -23.73 -12.49 5.28
C THR A 44 -22.60 -12.57 6.30
N ASN A 45 -21.47 -13.19 5.95
CA ASN A 45 -20.28 -13.28 6.79
C ASN A 45 -19.10 -12.55 6.14
N LYS A 46 -19.10 -11.22 6.29
CA LYS A 46 -18.10 -10.31 5.71
C LYS A 46 -16.68 -10.66 6.15
N SER A 47 -16.48 -11.02 7.42
CA SER A 47 -15.17 -11.33 7.98
C SER A 47 -14.55 -12.59 7.36
N GLU A 48 -15.34 -13.63 7.11
CA GLU A 48 -14.84 -14.85 6.48
C GLU A 48 -14.48 -14.65 5.01
N VAL A 49 -15.28 -13.87 4.30
CA VAL A 49 -14.97 -13.46 2.91
C VAL A 49 -13.70 -12.63 2.87
N PHE A 50 -13.53 -11.66 3.79
CA PHE A 50 -12.31 -10.88 3.88
C PHE A 50 -11.07 -11.75 4.14
N LYS A 51 -11.14 -12.75 5.04
CA LYS A 51 -10.02 -13.69 5.25
C LYS A 51 -9.66 -14.45 3.97
N THR A 52 -10.66 -14.85 3.19
CA THR A 52 -10.45 -15.54 1.90
C THR A 52 -9.80 -14.61 0.89
N ILE A 53 -10.30 -13.37 0.77
CA ILE A 53 -9.67 -12.32 -0.05
C ILE A 53 -8.23 -12.08 0.39
N TYR A 54 -7.96 -11.99 1.68
CA TYR A 54 -6.61 -11.81 2.20
C TYR A 54 -5.68 -12.95 1.76
N LYS A 55 -6.11 -14.22 1.89
CA LYS A 55 -5.34 -15.38 1.40
C LYS A 55 -5.06 -15.26 -0.10
N VAL A 56 -6.06 -14.88 -0.89
CA VAL A 56 -5.90 -14.67 -2.34
C VAL A 56 -4.91 -13.54 -2.63
N THR A 57 -4.98 -12.41 -1.90
CA THR A 57 -4.02 -11.30 -2.09
C THR A 57 -2.57 -11.73 -1.81
N ARG A 58 -2.34 -12.72 -0.91
CA ARG A 58 -0.99 -13.25 -0.65
C ARG A 58 -0.40 -13.93 -1.88
N LEU A 59 -1.24 -14.52 -2.74
CA LEU A 59 -0.79 -15.15 -3.98
C LEU A 59 -0.21 -14.14 -4.98
N TYR A 60 -0.47 -12.84 -4.84
CA TYR A 60 0.08 -11.81 -5.73
C TYR A 60 1.43 -11.25 -5.27
N ILE A 61 1.86 -11.54 -4.04
CA ILE A 61 3.09 -10.96 -3.50
C ILE A 61 4.29 -11.68 -4.13
N PRO A 62 5.17 -10.98 -4.85
CA PRO A 62 6.36 -11.60 -5.43
C PRO A 62 7.40 -11.90 -4.35
N ASP A 63 8.34 -12.77 -4.68
CA ASP A 63 9.40 -13.18 -3.76
C ASP A 63 10.29 -12.00 -3.35
N ILE A 64 10.55 -11.08 -4.28
CA ILE A 64 11.41 -9.91 -4.06
C ILE A 64 10.64 -8.63 -4.43
N LEU A 65 10.68 -7.65 -3.54
CA LEU A 65 10.25 -6.28 -3.81
C LEU A 65 11.39 -5.30 -3.53
N PHE A 66 11.36 -4.16 -4.20
CA PHE A 66 12.38 -3.12 -4.11
C PHE A 66 11.80 -1.85 -3.50
N LYS A 67 12.67 -1.07 -2.84
CA LYS A 67 12.35 0.28 -2.38
C LYS A 67 13.48 1.25 -2.71
N TYR A 68 13.10 2.36 -3.32
CA TYR A 68 14.01 3.45 -3.66
C TYR A 68 13.97 4.51 -2.56
N TYR A 69 15.15 5.04 -2.24
CA TYR A 69 15.36 6.03 -1.20
C TYR A 69 16.13 7.21 -1.78
N SER A 70 15.53 8.39 -1.72
CA SER A 70 16.19 9.64 -2.06
C SER A 70 17.21 10.03 -0.99
N LEU A 71 18.32 10.61 -1.43
CA LEU A 71 19.24 11.37 -0.58
C LEU A 71 19.25 12.81 -1.10
N THR A 72 18.93 13.79 -0.25
CA THR A 72 18.81 15.20 -0.66
C THR A 72 19.78 16.09 0.13
N ASP A 73 19.61 17.40 0.04
CA ASP A 73 20.26 18.39 0.90
C ASP A 73 19.82 18.34 2.38
N ASN A 74 18.71 17.66 2.68
CA ASN A 74 18.24 17.46 4.05
C ASN A 74 19.03 16.34 4.76
N ILE A 75 20.18 16.71 5.32
CA ILE A 75 21.12 15.80 6.00
C ILE A 75 20.44 15.01 7.13
N SER A 76 19.58 15.65 7.92
CA SER A 76 18.89 15.00 9.04
C SER A 76 17.97 13.87 8.56
N LEU A 77 17.18 14.12 7.51
CA LEU A 77 16.30 13.12 6.92
C LEU A 77 17.08 11.98 6.25
N ASN A 78 18.21 12.29 5.59
CA ASN A 78 19.08 11.27 5.02
C ASN A 78 19.64 10.34 6.10
N GLU A 79 20.13 10.89 7.20
CA GLU A 79 20.60 10.09 8.33
C GLU A 79 19.49 9.25 8.96
N GLN A 80 18.26 9.77 9.03
CA GLN A 80 17.12 8.98 9.49
C GLN A 80 16.85 7.78 8.57
N LYS A 81 16.91 7.96 7.24
CA LYS A 81 16.75 6.86 6.27
C LYS A 81 17.85 5.80 6.44
N LEU A 82 19.10 6.22 6.58
CA LEU A 82 20.25 5.31 6.74
C LEU A 82 20.20 4.56 8.08
N ARG A 83 19.84 5.23 9.17
CA ARG A 83 19.63 4.57 10.48
C ARG A 83 18.47 3.59 10.44
N THR A 84 17.38 3.92 9.74
CA THR A 84 16.24 3.02 9.56
C THR A 84 16.67 1.74 8.85
N LEU A 85 17.48 1.85 7.80
CA LEU A 85 18.07 0.71 7.10
C LEU A 85 19.00 -0.12 8.03
N GLU A 86 19.92 0.54 8.74
CA GLU A 86 20.86 -0.10 9.69
C GLU A 86 20.12 -0.88 10.78
N GLN A 87 18.96 -0.39 11.22
CA GLN A 87 18.10 -1.04 12.21
C GLN A 87 17.20 -2.14 11.65
N LYS A 88 17.32 -2.50 10.36
CA LYS A 88 16.46 -3.49 9.67
C LYS A 88 14.97 -3.12 9.80
N LYS A 89 14.66 -1.86 9.53
CA LYS A 89 13.31 -1.31 9.58
C LYS A 89 12.94 -0.65 8.25
N ILE A 90 11.64 -0.43 8.08
CA ILE A 90 11.07 0.41 7.03
C ILE A 90 10.16 1.45 7.68
N PHE A 91 10.20 2.67 7.14
CA PHE A 91 9.34 3.76 7.60
C PHE A 91 7.97 3.70 6.92
N MET A 92 6.92 3.91 7.71
CA MET A 92 5.52 3.96 7.32
C MET A 92 5.06 5.42 7.35
N SER A 93 4.95 6.04 6.17
CA SER A 93 4.60 7.44 6.00
C SER A 93 3.11 7.70 6.22
N ASP A 94 2.80 8.90 6.72
CA ASP A 94 1.46 9.45 6.52
C ASP A 94 1.25 9.73 5.02
N THR A 95 0.03 9.47 4.56
CA THR A 95 -0.40 9.63 3.16
C THR A 95 -0.23 11.06 2.65
N ARG A 96 -0.41 12.04 3.53
CA ARG A 96 -0.30 13.48 3.24
C ARG A 96 1.10 13.91 2.79
N TYR A 97 2.13 13.08 3.01
CA TYR A 97 3.50 13.36 2.60
C TYR A 97 3.91 12.65 1.30
N LEU A 98 2.98 11.95 0.65
CA LEU A 98 3.21 11.33 -0.65
C LEU A 98 3.08 12.36 -1.77
N ASN A 99 3.65 12.04 -2.92
CA ASN A 99 3.70 12.93 -4.08
C ASN A 99 2.39 12.98 -4.87
N ASP A 100 1.51 11.97 -4.75
CA ASP A 100 0.20 11.97 -5.41
C ASP A 100 -0.88 12.58 -4.49
N PRO A 101 -1.54 13.68 -4.86
CA PRO A 101 -2.64 14.25 -4.07
C PRO A 101 -3.85 13.31 -3.93
N PHE A 102 -3.96 12.27 -4.76
CA PHE A 102 -5.01 11.25 -4.73
C PHE A 102 -4.63 9.98 -3.96
N ASP A 103 -3.42 9.92 -3.36
CA ASP A 103 -3.05 8.76 -2.55
C ASP A 103 -4.02 8.55 -1.38
N ASN A 104 -4.52 7.32 -1.25
CA ASN A 104 -5.60 6.92 -0.33
C ASN A 104 -6.91 7.70 -0.50
N LYS A 105 -7.14 8.29 -1.67
CA LYS A 105 -8.35 9.02 -2.03
C LYS A 105 -8.98 8.51 -3.33
N ALA A 106 -8.73 7.24 -3.68
CA ALA A 106 -9.37 6.56 -4.80
C ALA A 106 -10.91 6.51 -4.68
N TYR A 107 -11.46 6.78 -3.51
CA TYR A 107 -12.89 6.83 -3.26
C TYR A 107 -13.30 8.13 -2.56
N PHE A 108 -14.60 8.41 -2.56
CA PHE A 108 -15.22 9.55 -1.90
C PHE A 108 -16.67 9.25 -1.55
N TYR A 109 -17.24 10.06 -0.66
CA TYR A 109 -18.68 10.13 -0.45
C TYR A 109 -19.11 11.59 -0.45
N LYS A 110 -20.36 11.84 -0.84
CA LYS A 110 -20.96 13.16 -0.86
C LYS A 110 -21.53 13.45 0.52
N SER A 111 -20.73 14.05 1.40
CA SER A 111 -21.15 14.37 2.77
C SER A 111 -22.39 15.27 2.81
N ASP A 112 -22.58 16.14 1.82
CA ASP A 112 -23.79 16.98 1.73
C ASP A 112 -25.09 16.17 1.72
N GLU A 113 -25.11 14.99 1.09
CA GLU A 113 -26.29 14.10 1.08
C GLU A 113 -26.59 13.50 2.47
N LEU A 114 -25.59 13.46 3.35
CA LEU A 114 -25.70 12.95 4.72
C LEU A 114 -26.11 14.03 5.72
N LYS A 115 -26.17 15.32 5.34
CA LYS A 115 -26.68 16.41 6.20
C LYS A 115 -28.13 16.21 6.63
N LYS A 116 -28.89 15.37 5.92
CA LYS A 116 -30.25 14.97 6.30
C LYS A 116 -30.32 14.22 7.65
N TYR A 117 -29.22 13.62 8.11
CA TYR A 117 -29.15 13.00 9.43
C TYR A 117 -28.76 14.07 10.46
N GLU A 118 -29.65 14.33 11.42
CA GLU A 118 -29.48 15.39 12.45
C GLU A 118 -28.11 15.32 13.15
N ARG A 119 -27.66 14.11 13.51
CA ARG A 119 -26.36 13.86 14.16
C ARG A 119 -25.15 14.28 13.32
N LEU A 120 -25.28 14.32 11.99
CA LEU A 120 -24.20 14.70 11.08
C LEU A 120 -24.36 16.13 10.55
N ALA A 121 -25.54 16.73 10.65
CA ALA A 121 -25.79 18.09 10.18
C ALA A 121 -24.83 19.11 10.81
N ALA A 122 -24.54 18.98 12.11
CA ALA A 122 -23.58 19.81 12.84
C ALA A 122 -22.11 19.62 12.40
N HIS A 123 -21.83 18.58 11.61
CA HIS A 123 -20.50 18.20 11.12
C HIS A 123 -20.44 18.21 9.59
N ASP A 124 -21.25 19.05 8.94
CA ASP A 124 -21.34 19.15 7.47
C ASP A 124 -21.64 17.82 6.76
N GLY A 125 -22.35 16.92 7.44
CA GLY A 125 -22.68 15.58 6.94
C GLY A 125 -21.50 14.61 6.94
N LYS A 126 -20.35 14.98 7.54
CA LYS A 126 -19.16 14.13 7.57
C LYS A 126 -19.25 13.10 8.69
N LEU A 127 -19.11 11.84 8.32
CA LEU A 127 -18.88 10.74 9.27
C LEU A 127 -17.38 10.55 9.54
N ILE A 128 -16.57 10.68 8.49
CA ILE A 128 -15.11 10.58 8.51
C ILE A 128 -14.56 11.78 7.77
N ASP A 129 -13.72 12.58 8.43
CA ASP A 129 -13.13 13.79 7.88
C ASP A 129 -12.12 13.50 6.75
N ASP A 130 -11.23 12.54 7.01
CA ASP A 130 -10.21 12.11 6.05
C ASP A 130 -9.85 10.64 6.26
N PHE A 131 -10.30 9.78 5.35
CA PHE A 131 -9.96 8.36 5.38
C PHE A 131 -8.46 8.10 5.29
N SER A 132 -7.71 8.99 4.65
CA SER A 132 -6.27 8.81 4.45
C SER A 132 -5.51 8.88 5.78
N SER A 133 -6.08 9.51 6.80
CA SER A 133 -5.51 9.58 8.16
C SER A 133 -5.59 8.27 8.95
N LEU A 134 -6.40 7.31 8.50
CA LEU A 134 -6.60 6.04 9.20
C LEU A 134 -5.46 5.04 9.00
N SER A 135 -4.58 5.31 8.03
CA SER A 135 -3.54 4.38 7.60
C SER A 135 -2.18 5.06 7.45
N LYS A 136 -1.12 4.32 7.73
CA LYS A 136 0.24 4.66 7.31
C LYS A 136 0.68 3.70 6.21
N ILE A 137 1.49 4.18 5.28
CA ILE A 137 1.88 3.40 4.12
C ILE A 137 3.38 3.41 3.85
N SER A 138 3.88 2.37 3.22
CA SER A 138 5.18 2.38 2.55
C SER A 138 5.06 1.75 1.18
N ALA A 139 5.46 2.49 0.15
CA ALA A 139 5.49 1.99 -1.22
C ALA A 139 6.75 1.14 -1.47
N LEU A 140 6.52 -0.03 -2.05
CA LEU A 140 7.50 -0.95 -2.64
C LEU A 140 7.17 -1.10 -4.13
N THR A 141 8.06 -1.69 -4.90
CA THR A 141 7.86 -1.92 -6.33
C THR A 141 8.38 -3.30 -6.74
N SER A 142 7.71 -3.93 -7.71
CA SER A 142 8.29 -5.08 -8.42
C SER A 142 9.23 -4.67 -9.56
N ASN A 143 9.32 -3.37 -9.88
CA ASN A 143 10.39 -2.87 -10.74
C ASN A 143 11.75 -3.21 -10.09
N HIS A 144 12.56 -3.93 -10.85
CA HIS A 144 13.96 -4.16 -10.50
C HIS A 144 14.78 -2.87 -10.60
N VAL A 145 16.08 -2.98 -10.33
CA VAL A 145 17.03 -1.86 -10.37
C VAL A 145 17.18 -1.21 -11.75
N ASN A 146 16.62 -1.80 -12.82
CA ASN A 146 16.57 -1.22 -14.16
C ASN A 146 15.21 -0.57 -14.46
N SER A 147 14.86 0.43 -13.66
CA SER A 147 13.74 1.34 -13.95
C SER A 147 14.20 2.79 -13.78
N MET A 148 14.48 3.45 -14.90
CA MET A 148 14.99 4.82 -14.91
C MET A 148 14.03 5.83 -14.29
N PRO A 149 12.69 5.76 -14.52
CA PRO A 149 11.75 6.62 -13.81
C PRO A 149 11.81 6.45 -12.29
N MET A 150 12.01 5.23 -11.79
CA MET A 150 12.13 4.99 -10.34
C MET A 150 13.39 5.63 -9.76
N TRP A 151 14.52 5.53 -10.46
CA TRP A 151 15.75 6.20 -10.03
C TRP A 151 15.65 7.74 -10.09
N ALA A 152 15.01 8.27 -11.12
CA ALA A 152 14.81 9.70 -11.31
C ALA A 152 13.93 10.28 -10.20
N HIS A 153 12.74 9.72 -10.01
CA HIS A 153 11.73 10.27 -9.08
C HIS A 153 11.98 9.89 -7.62
N TYR A 154 12.34 8.62 -7.35
CA TYR A 154 12.35 8.08 -5.98
C TYR A 154 13.74 7.94 -5.37
N ALA A 155 14.79 8.01 -6.18
CA ALA A 155 16.18 8.09 -5.71
C ALA A 155 16.85 9.42 -6.06
N ASN A 156 16.05 10.49 -6.20
CA ASN A 156 16.52 11.86 -6.42
C ASN A 156 17.58 11.95 -7.54
N ASN A 157 17.18 11.60 -8.77
CA ASN A 157 18.07 11.61 -9.94
C ASN A 157 19.34 10.75 -9.75
N HIS A 158 19.15 9.51 -9.31
CA HIS A 158 20.22 8.53 -9.09
C HIS A 158 21.25 8.89 -8.00
N THR A 159 20.96 9.88 -7.15
CA THR A 159 21.83 10.25 -6.01
C THR A 159 21.55 9.43 -4.75
N GLY A 160 20.39 8.79 -4.71
CA GLY A 160 19.94 7.91 -3.64
C GLY A 160 20.41 6.46 -3.79
N PHE A 161 19.64 5.55 -3.19
CA PHE A 161 19.90 4.12 -3.21
C PHE A 161 18.59 3.32 -3.31
N CYS A 162 18.71 2.04 -3.65
CA CYS A 162 17.61 1.08 -3.72
C CYS A 162 17.92 -0.14 -2.86
N VAL A 163 16.91 -0.70 -2.21
CA VAL A 163 17.04 -1.87 -1.32
C VAL A 163 16.06 -2.94 -1.78
N SER A 164 16.54 -4.18 -1.92
CA SER A 164 15.69 -5.33 -2.19
C SER A 164 15.28 -6.01 -0.87
N TYR A 165 14.07 -6.56 -0.84
CA TYR A 165 13.51 -7.27 0.31
C TYR A 165 13.01 -8.64 -0.14
N ASP A 166 13.46 -9.68 0.57
CA ASP A 166 12.92 -11.03 0.43
C ASP A 166 11.61 -11.12 1.21
N MET A 167 10.49 -11.16 0.52
CA MET A 167 9.15 -11.11 1.12
C MET A 167 8.81 -12.40 1.87
N LYS A 168 9.43 -13.54 1.53
CA LYS A 168 9.27 -14.80 2.27
C LYS A 168 10.00 -14.77 3.62
N LYS A 169 11.11 -14.04 3.71
CA LYS A 169 11.86 -13.84 4.97
C LYS A 169 11.38 -12.66 5.80
N ASN A 170 10.58 -11.78 5.22
CA ASN A 170 10.06 -10.58 5.87
C ASN A 170 8.57 -10.71 6.19
N MET A 171 8.19 -11.67 7.04
CA MET A 171 6.78 -11.93 7.35
C MET A 171 5.99 -10.70 7.85
N PRO A 172 6.52 -9.84 8.75
CA PRO A 172 5.80 -8.62 9.14
C PRO A 172 5.49 -7.71 7.97
N LEU A 173 6.49 -7.44 7.10
CA LEU A 173 6.32 -6.64 5.89
C LEU A 173 5.37 -7.31 4.89
N SER A 174 5.63 -8.58 4.57
CA SER A 174 4.82 -9.35 3.63
C SER A 174 3.36 -9.41 4.06
N SER A 175 3.07 -9.56 5.35
CA SER A 175 1.68 -9.65 5.85
C SER A 175 0.86 -8.37 5.67
N CYS A 176 1.49 -7.20 5.60
CA CYS A 176 0.86 -5.90 5.38
C CYS A 176 0.95 -5.37 3.95
N THR A 177 1.70 -6.03 3.06
CA THR A 177 1.90 -5.60 1.67
C THR A 177 0.75 -6.06 0.77
N PHE A 178 0.25 -5.18 -0.08
CA PHE A 178 -0.84 -5.44 -1.03
C PHE A 178 -0.45 -4.93 -2.43
N PRO A 179 -0.78 -5.65 -3.52
CA PRO A 179 -0.56 -5.14 -4.88
C PRO A 179 -1.41 -3.90 -5.13
N VAL A 180 -0.92 -2.92 -5.88
CA VAL A 180 -1.74 -1.75 -6.24
C VAL A 180 -2.61 -2.06 -7.46
N GLN A 181 -3.90 -1.73 -7.38
CA GLN A 181 -4.81 -1.70 -8.51
C GLN A 181 -4.81 -0.31 -9.14
N TYR A 182 -4.65 -0.24 -10.46
CA TYR A 182 -4.65 1.03 -11.20
C TYR A 182 -6.00 1.27 -11.88
N THR A 183 -6.53 2.49 -11.76
CA THR A 183 -7.83 2.92 -12.35
C THR A 183 -7.75 4.36 -12.85
N ASP A 184 -8.64 4.77 -13.75
CA ASP A 184 -8.83 6.17 -14.17
C ASP A 184 -9.99 6.88 -13.46
N GLN A 185 -10.80 6.13 -12.69
CA GLN A 185 -11.97 6.68 -12.01
C GLN A 185 -11.92 6.47 -10.51
N ARG A 186 -12.39 7.51 -9.80
CA ARG A 186 -12.68 7.42 -8.36
C ARG A 186 -14.03 6.75 -8.12
N ILE A 187 -14.13 6.08 -6.99
CA ILE A 187 -15.31 5.34 -6.54
C ILE A 187 -16.18 6.22 -5.64
N ASP A 188 -17.43 6.43 -6.03
CA ASP A 188 -18.47 7.03 -5.19
C ASP A 188 -19.02 5.94 -4.25
N ILE A 189 -18.71 6.04 -2.95
CA ILE A 189 -19.17 5.14 -1.90
C ILE A 189 -20.30 5.74 -1.06
N THR A 190 -21.00 6.77 -1.57
CA THR A 190 -22.05 7.49 -0.82
C THR A 190 -23.15 6.57 -0.33
N SER A 191 -23.59 5.62 -1.16
CA SER A 191 -24.61 4.61 -0.80
C SER A 191 -24.19 3.76 0.40
N LEU A 192 -22.95 3.28 0.41
CA LEU A 192 -22.38 2.53 1.53
C LEU A 192 -22.29 3.40 2.79
N MET A 193 -21.86 4.66 2.66
CA MET A 193 -21.77 5.57 3.79
C MET A 193 -23.14 5.85 4.41
N VAL A 194 -24.17 6.04 3.58
CA VAL A 194 -25.58 6.16 4.03
C VAL A 194 -25.99 4.94 4.84
N GLN A 195 -25.76 3.73 4.32
CA GLN A 195 -26.10 2.48 5.03
C GLN A 195 -25.37 2.37 6.38
N GLN A 196 -24.08 2.73 6.42
CA GLN A 196 -23.31 2.68 7.66
C GLN A 196 -23.81 3.70 8.68
N VAL A 197 -24.16 4.92 8.26
CA VAL A 197 -24.74 5.94 9.15
C VAL A 197 -26.07 5.47 9.73
N GLU A 198 -26.98 4.95 8.89
CA GLU A 198 -28.28 4.45 9.34
C GLU A 198 -28.12 3.30 10.34
N LYS A 199 -27.20 2.37 10.09
CA LYS A 199 -26.88 1.28 11.02
C LYS A 199 -26.33 1.82 12.35
N MET A 200 -25.41 2.78 12.30
CA MET A 200 -24.85 3.39 13.51
C MET A 200 -25.92 4.11 14.33
N ILE A 201 -26.78 4.91 13.70
CA ILE A 201 -27.88 5.61 14.38
C ILE A 201 -28.80 4.61 15.09
N ARG A 202 -29.21 3.55 14.39
CA ARG A 202 -30.05 2.49 14.95
C ARG A 202 -29.39 1.80 16.15
N GLU A 203 -28.10 1.47 16.06
CA GLU A 203 -27.37 0.85 17.17
C GLU A 203 -27.25 1.78 18.38
N ILE A 204 -27.01 3.08 18.14
CA ILE A 204 -26.99 4.10 19.19
C ILE A 204 -28.33 4.11 19.91
N GLU A 205 -29.45 4.14 19.19
CA GLU A 205 -30.80 4.18 19.78
C GLU A 205 -31.10 2.94 20.61
N ILE A 206 -30.87 1.75 20.06
CA ILE A 206 -31.14 0.47 20.72
C ILE A 206 -30.31 0.33 22.00
N GLN A 207 -29.02 0.65 21.94
CA GLN A 207 -28.11 0.49 23.08
C GLN A 207 -28.33 1.59 24.13
N SER A 208 -28.64 2.82 23.71
CA SER A 208 -28.97 3.93 24.62
C SER A 208 -30.26 3.64 25.38
N ALA A 209 -31.29 3.11 24.72
CA ALA A 209 -32.53 2.68 25.36
C ALA A 209 -32.32 1.58 26.41
N LYS A 210 -31.26 0.78 26.27
CA LYS A 210 -30.81 -0.23 27.25
C LYS A 210 -29.91 0.36 28.35
N GLY A 211 -29.74 1.68 28.41
CA GLY A 211 -28.89 2.36 29.40
C GLY A 211 -27.39 2.15 29.20
N LYS A 212 -26.95 1.72 28.01
CA LYS A 212 -25.52 1.56 27.72
C LYS A 212 -24.86 2.94 27.59
N LYS A 213 -23.77 3.16 28.32
CA LYS A 213 -22.97 4.40 28.27
C LYS A 213 -21.95 4.41 27.13
N GLN A 214 -21.72 3.25 26.51
CA GLN A 214 -20.83 3.08 25.37
C GLN A 214 -21.59 2.31 24.29
N ILE A 215 -21.40 2.72 23.04
CA ILE A 215 -22.05 2.11 21.88
C ILE A 215 -21.04 1.18 21.23
N LEU A 216 -21.36 -0.10 21.18
CA LEU A 216 -20.57 -1.10 20.47
C LEU A 216 -21.04 -1.18 19.03
N LEU A 217 -20.14 -0.97 18.08
CA LEU A 217 -20.39 -1.17 16.66
C LEU A 217 -19.63 -2.42 16.20
N ASP A 218 -20.36 -3.51 15.96
CA ASP A 218 -19.81 -4.75 15.43
C ASP A 218 -19.97 -4.79 13.90
N ASP A 219 -19.21 -3.92 13.22
CA ASP A 219 -19.18 -3.83 11.77
C ASP A 219 -17.83 -3.32 11.26
N LEU A 220 -17.09 -4.18 10.57
CA LEU A 220 -15.78 -3.87 9.99
C LEU A 220 -15.85 -3.31 8.56
N SER A 221 -17.04 -3.02 8.01
CA SER A 221 -17.18 -2.60 6.60
C SER A 221 -16.34 -1.38 6.25
N LEU A 222 -16.31 -0.36 7.11
CA LEU A 222 -15.47 0.83 6.88
C LEU A 222 -13.96 0.53 6.97
N VAL A 223 -13.58 -0.45 7.79
CA VAL A 223 -12.19 -0.93 7.88
C VAL A 223 -11.82 -1.69 6.60
N PHE A 224 -12.71 -2.53 6.06
CA PHE A 224 -12.46 -3.23 4.80
C PHE A 224 -12.33 -2.28 3.63
N VAL A 225 -13.22 -1.27 3.53
CA VAL A 225 -13.12 -0.22 2.50
C VAL A 225 -11.79 0.50 2.59
N SER A 226 -11.43 1.01 3.78
CA SER A 226 -10.19 1.77 3.93
C SER A 226 -8.95 0.92 3.66
N THR A 227 -8.96 -0.35 4.07
CA THR A 227 -7.84 -1.28 3.89
C THR A 227 -7.68 -1.74 2.45
N LEU A 228 -8.76 -1.95 1.70
CA LEU A 228 -8.68 -2.42 0.32
C LEU A 228 -8.49 -1.25 -0.65
N PHE A 229 -9.28 -0.18 -0.52
CA PHE A 229 -9.26 0.93 -1.47
C PHE A 229 -8.07 1.89 -1.27
N CYS A 230 -7.32 1.80 -0.16
CA CYS A 230 -6.03 2.48 -0.05
C CYS A 230 -4.97 1.94 -1.02
N ASN A 231 -5.19 0.77 -1.63
CA ASN A 231 -4.31 0.16 -2.62
C ASN A 231 -4.81 0.40 -4.05
N ILE A 232 -5.69 1.38 -4.25
CA ILE A 232 -6.12 1.82 -5.58
C ILE A 232 -5.41 3.15 -5.89
N LYS A 233 -4.81 3.24 -7.07
CA LYS A 233 -4.06 4.43 -7.53
C LYS A 233 -4.46 4.80 -8.96
N HIS A 234 -4.22 6.06 -9.34
CA HIS A 234 -4.50 6.50 -10.70
C HIS A 234 -3.58 5.81 -11.72
N LEU A 235 -4.09 5.46 -12.90
CA LEU A 235 -3.36 4.69 -13.92
C LEU A 235 -2.09 5.38 -14.45
N SER A 236 -1.97 6.69 -14.29
CA SER A 236 -0.76 7.44 -14.66
C SER A 236 0.48 6.96 -13.90
N TRP A 237 0.30 6.29 -12.77
CA TRP A 237 1.36 5.74 -11.93
C TRP A 237 1.57 4.23 -12.14
N SER A 238 0.93 3.62 -13.15
CA SER A 238 1.03 2.17 -13.41
C SER A 238 2.46 1.71 -13.72
N TYR A 239 3.31 2.59 -14.25
CA TYR A 239 4.73 2.29 -14.49
C TYR A 239 5.51 1.95 -13.21
N GLU A 240 4.99 2.30 -12.03
CA GLU A 240 5.64 2.02 -10.76
C GLU A 240 5.54 0.55 -10.35
N ASN A 241 4.59 -0.21 -10.90
CA ASN A 241 4.31 -1.59 -10.46
C ASN A 241 4.31 -1.70 -8.92
N GLU A 242 3.53 -0.82 -8.28
CA GLU A 242 3.59 -0.55 -6.84
C GLU A 242 2.96 -1.69 -6.03
N PHE A 243 3.58 -1.99 -4.89
CA PHE A 243 3.04 -2.79 -3.82
C PHE A 243 3.08 -1.96 -2.54
N ARG A 244 1.96 -1.81 -1.85
CA ARG A 244 1.82 -0.93 -0.70
C ARG A 244 1.78 -1.75 0.58
N CYS A 245 2.74 -1.57 1.49
CA CYS A 245 2.51 -1.97 2.88
C CYS A 245 1.60 -0.94 3.52
N THR A 246 0.51 -1.40 4.14
CA THR A 246 -0.47 -0.56 4.82
C THR A 246 -0.66 -1.06 6.24
N THR A 247 -0.61 -0.14 7.19
CA THR A 247 -0.92 -0.40 8.61
C THR A 247 -1.91 0.65 9.12
N GLY A 248 -2.61 0.33 10.20
CA GLY A 248 -3.43 1.33 10.90
C GLY A 248 -2.54 2.45 11.45
N ALA A 249 -3.00 3.70 11.40
CA ALA A 249 -2.19 4.85 11.80
C ALA A 249 -1.75 4.82 13.28
N THR A 250 -2.53 4.15 14.13
CA THR A 250 -2.28 3.96 15.57
C THR A 250 -1.77 2.56 15.90
N ALA A 251 -1.38 1.76 14.91
CA ALA A 251 -0.82 0.43 15.15
C ALA A 251 0.44 0.51 16.02
N GLU A 252 0.62 -0.48 16.89
CA GLU A 252 1.79 -0.56 17.77
C GLU A 252 3.09 -0.62 16.95
N GLY A 253 4.13 0.09 17.40
CA GLY A 253 5.43 0.14 16.73
C GLY A 253 5.54 1.16 15.59
N MET A 254 4.44 1.81 15.20
CA MET A 254 4.48 2.88 14.20
C MET A 254 5.35 4.08 14.66
N PRO A 255 6.06 4.76 13.73
CA PRO A 255 5.94 4.67 12.27
C PRO A 255 6.94 3.69 11.63
N TYR A 256 7.41 2.67 12.34
CA TYR A 256 8.37 1.71 11.78
C TYR A 256 7.86 0.28 11.81
N LEU A 257 8.21 -0.49 10.78
CA LEU A 257 7.99 -1.92 10.72
C LEU A 257 9.33 -2.65 10.55
N SER A 258 9.45 -3.87 11.07
CA SER A 258 10.63 -4.70 10.81
C SER A 258 10.69 -5.07 9.32
N ALA A 259 11.85 -4.82 8.71
CA ALA A 259 12.15 -5.13 7.33
C ALA A 259 13.66 -5.36 7.16
N VAL A 260 14.05 -6.63 7.03
CA VAL A 260 15.42 -7.06 6.82
C VAL A 260 15.80 -6.89 5.35
N PRO A 261 16.76 -6.00 5.03
CA PRO A 261 17.23 -5.80 3.66
C PRO A 261 17.95 -7.06 3.14
N LYS A 262 17.75 -7.39 1.87
CA LYS A 262 18.43 -8.49 1.18
C LYS A 262 19.71 -8.01 0.49
N GLU A 263 19.62 -6.97 -0.34
CA GLU A 263 20.75 -6.33 -1.04
C GLU A 263 20.54 -4.82 -1.10
N ILE A 264 21.64 -4.07 -1.30
CA ILE A 264 21.61 -2.62 -1.48
C ILE A 264 22.26 -2.24 -2.82
N TYR A 265 21.64 -1.33 -3.55
CA TYR A 265 22.10 -0.78 -4.82
C TYR A 265 22.28 0.72 -4.68
N ILE A 266 23.49 1.22 -4.80
CA ILE A 266 23.85 2.63 -4.67
C ILE A 266 23.70 3.29 -6.05
N GLY A 267 22.94 4.37 -6.13
CA GLY A 267 22.72 5.10 -7.38
C GLY A 267 24.03 5.64 -7.96
N MET A 268 24.11 5.73 -9.29
CA MET A 268 25.34 6.12 -10.00
C MET A 268 25.88 7.49 -9.56
N ASN A 269 25.00 8.43 -9.22
CA ASN A 269 25.34 9.80 -8.81
C ASN A 269 25.40 9.98 -7.28
N CYS A 270 25.33 8.91 -6.50
CA CYS A 270 25.38 8.99 -5.04
C CYS A 270 26.71 9.58 -4.56
N MET A 271 26.63 10.56 -3.64
CA MET A 271 27.80 11.22 -3.07
C MET A 271 28.69 10.20 -2.33
N PRO A 272 30.03 10.33 -2.42
CA PRO A 272 30.96 9.39 -1.81
C PRO A 272 30.72 9.17 -0.31
N THR A 273 30.44 10.23 0.45
CA THR A 273 30.21 10.16 1.90
C THR A 273 29.01 9.28 2.26
N TYR A 274 27.90 9.37 1.51
CA TYR A 274 26.75 8.50 1.72
C TYR A 274 27.00 7.09 1.19
N ALA A 275 27.70 6.95 0.06
CA ALA A 275 28.08 5.63 -0.47
C ALA A 275 28.91 4.84 0.56
N ASP A 276 29.93 5.46 1.17
CA ASP A 276 30.75 4.85 2.22
C ASP A 276 29.90 4.46 3.44
N ARG A 277 28.96 5.32 3.85
CA ARG A 277 28.03 5.02 4.95
C ARG A 277 27.15 3.82 4.64
N ILE A 278 26.64 3.71 3.40
CA ILE A 278 25.82 2.59 2.94
C ILE A 278 26.64 1.30 2.89
N ILE A 279 27.87 1.33 2.38
CA ILE A 279 28.78 0.18 2.34
C ILE A 279 29.07 -0.31 3.76
N LYS A 280 29.32 0.59 4.71
CA LYS A 280 29.51 0.23 6.13
C LYS A 280 28.28 -0.46 6.71
N ILE A 281 27.08 0.03 6.39
CA ILE A 281 25.82 -0.61 6.81
C ILE A 281 25.73 -2.01 6.19
N ALA A 282 25.95 -2.15 4.89
CA ALA A 282 25.89 -3.43 4.19
C ALA A 282 26.85 -4.47 4.81
N ASN A 283 28.09 -4.07 5.08
CA ASN A 283 29.10 -4.92 5.72
C ASN A 283 28.69 -5.34 7.14
N THR A 284 28.14 -4.41 7.92
CA THR A 284 27.63 -4.70 9.28
C THR A 284 26.46 -5.68 9.24
N LEU A 285 25.57 -5.52 8.27
CA LEU A 285 24.42 -6.40 8.05
C LEU A 285 24.79 -7.71 7.33
N GLN A 286 26.03 -7.82 6.82
CA GLN A 286 26.53 -8.94 6.03
C GLN A 286 25.69 -9.23 4.78
N ILE A 287 25.30 -8.17 4.06
CA ILE A 287 24.51 -8.25 2.82
C ILE A 287 25.27 -7.69 1.62
N PRO A 288 24.97 -8.17 0.40
CA PRO A 288 25.60 -7.62 -0.80
C PRO A 288 25.26 -6.14 -1.03
N VAL A 289 26.25 -5.40 -1.51
CA VAL A 289 26.11 -4.02 -1.95
C VAL A 289 26.69 -3.84 -3.35
N TYR A 290 26.00 -3.05 -4.17
CA TYR A 290 26.36 -2.79 -5.56
C TYR A 290 26.37 -1.29 -5.83
N LYS A 291 27.25 -0.83 -6.71
CA LYS A 291 27.17 0.50 -7.33
C LYS A 291 26.55 0.35 -8.71
N MET A 292 25.53 1.14 -9.01
CA MET A 292 24.97 1.20 -10.36
C MET A 292 25.92 2.01 -11.26
N ILE A 293 26.23 1.48 -12.44
CA ILE A 293 27.15 2.08 -13.42
C ILE A 293 26.47 2.16 -14.77
N PHE A 294 26.71 3.26 -15.48
CA PHE A 294 26.34 3.39 -16.88
C PHE A 294 27.50 2.94 -17.77
N ASP A 295 27.21 2.05 -18.72
CA ASP A 295 28.17 1.59 -19.73
C ASP A 295 27.79 2.21 -21.08
N GLU A 296 28.55 3.23 -21.49
CA GLU A 296 28.35 3.95 -22.75
C GLU A 296 28.52 3.08 -24.00
N LEU A 297 29.16 1.91 -23.87
CA LEU A 297 29.41 0.99 -24.98
C LEU A 297 28.35 -0.12 -25.06
N SER A 298 27.48 -0.24 -24.06
CA SER A 298 26.38 -1.20 -24.07
C SER A 298 25.25 -0.75 -24.99
N SER A 299 24.66 -1.68 -25.73
CA SER A 299 23.44 -1.44 -26.52
C SER A 299 22.16 -1.42 -25.67
N ASP A 300 22.23 -1.87 -24.41
CA ASP A 300 21.07 -2.01 -23.55
C ASP A 300 20.79 -0.72 -22.76
N PHE A 301 19.52 -0.33 -22.64
CA PHE A 301 19.07 0.77 -21.77
C PHE A 301 19.03 0.38 -20.28
N ASN A 302 20.10 -0.23 -19.78
CA ASN A 302 20.23 -0.75 -18.42
C ASN A 302 21.44 -0.17 -17.71
N LEU A 303 21.35 -0.06 -16.38
CA LEU A 303 22.51 0.17 -15.52
C LEU A 303 23.08 -1.18 -15.07
N ILE A 304 24.40 -1.24 -14.96
CA ILE A 304 25.11 -2.44 -14.53
C ILE A 304 25.35 -2.36 -13.01
N PRO A 305 24.84 -3.32 -12.21
CA PRO A 305 25.16 -3.40 -10.79
C PRO A 305 26.57 -4.00 -10.60
N LYS A 306 27.56 -3.15 -10.32
CA LYS A 306 28.92 -3.61 -9.97
C LYS A 306 29.02 -3.87 -8.48
N ARG A 307 29.34 -5.11 -8.10
CA ARG A 307 29.50 -5.50 -6.70
C ARG A 307 30.66 -4.74 -6.04
N LEU A 308 30.45 -4.29 -4.80
CA LEU A 308 31.45 -3.69 -3.91
C LEU A 308 31.77 -4.63 -2.75
#